data_AF-A0A4P5NUI7-F1
#
_entry.id   AF-A0A4P5NUI7-F1
#
_cell.length_a   1.000
_cell.length_b   1.000
_cell.length_c   1.000
_cell.angle_alpha   90.00
_cell.angle_beta   90.00
_cell.angle_gamma   90.00
#
_symmetry.space_group_name_H-M   'P 1'
#
loop_
_entity.id
_entity.type
_entity.pdbx_description
1 polymer ?
#
loop_
_entity_poly.entity_id
_entity_poly.type
_entity_poly.pdbx_seq_one_letter_code
_entity_poly.pdbx_strand_id
1 'polypeptide(L)'
;MEGAFGFGGGPVADWCQQASIIIPVHPSMFVAASINVTTDVKTITAKTLFERLMHLVPRFDKTLQKFCQDIAERRNAELHSADLPFRAMRLDAWEARYWHAGDTILHQMGSSLEQWLGAADAKAPRQLLDEAANALVAAVKLRVEAARVQFDGLKKAERERLTAEAELREPQHQAGVFKNRYDEIWMKSCPACKCRAFMAGEQIGEDISEERDEHAIWEIVDREFVGEEFRCPTCDLTLMGNDEIDASGIGYIHEDRQEREMEYEPDYGND
;
A
#
# COMPACT_ATOMS: atom_id res chain seq x y z
N MET A 1 62.18 4.94 18.02
CA MET A 1 60.98 5.61 18.53
C MET A 1 60.23 6.17 17.35
N GLU A 2 59.11 5.50 17.06
CA GLU A 2 57.90 5.93 16.36
C GLU A 2 58.02 6.88 15.15
N GLY A 3 57.76 6.29 13.98
CA GLY A 3 57.24 6.99 12.81
C GLY A 3 55.71 6.99 12.81
N ALA A 4 55.12 7.95 12.10
CA ALA A 4 53.70 7.95 11.77
C ALA A 4 53.53 8.19 10.27
N PHE A 5 53.04 7.15 9.60
CA PHE A 5 52.55 7.16 8.22
C PHE A 5 51.22 7.92 8.15
N GLY A 6 51.07 8.77 7.13
CA GLY A 6 49.79 9.34 6.74
C GLY A 6 49.01 8.37 5.87
N PHE A 7 47.74 8.18 6.18
CA PHE A 7 46.71 7.70 5.26
C PHE A 7 45.47 8.58 5.42
N GLY A 8 44.95 9.06 4.29
CA GLY A 8 43.75 9.88 4.23
C GLY A 8 42.49 9.08 4.57
N GLY A 9 41.52 9.77 5.14
CA GLY A 9 40.14 9.32 5.31
C GLY A 9 39.24 10.56 5.28
N GLY A 10 38.36 10.64 4.28
CA GLY A 10 37.36 11.70 4.19
C GLY A 10 36.26 11.53 5.25
N PRO A 11 35.52 12.59 5.61
CA PRO A 11 34.51 12.48 6.66
C PRO A 11 33.15 12.11 6.06
N VAL A 12 32.79 10.83 6.21
CA VAL A 12 31.41 10.31 6.19
C VAL A 12 30.79 10.60 7.55
N ALA A 13 30.71 11.88 7.93
CA ALA A 13 30.31 12.28 9.28
C ALA A 13 29.46 13.55 9.21
N ASP A 14 28.20 13.43 8.78
CA ASP A 14 27.17 14.43 9.15
C ASP A 14 25.72 13.95 8.92
N TRP A 15 25.41 12.68 9.21
CA TRP A 15 24.04 12.15 9.14
C TRP A 15 23.38 12.11 10.53
N CYS A 16 23.27 13.27 11.18
CA CYS A 16 22.60 13.43 12.47
C CYS A 16 21.40 14.39 12.34
N GLN A 17 20.22 13.88 11.94
CA GLN A 17 18.93 14.49 12.31
C GLN A 17 17.75 13.52 12.11
N GLN A 18 16.71 13.69 12.95
CA GLN A 18 15.48 12.89 13.04
C GLN A 18 14.92 12.44 11.69
N ALA A 19 14.46 11.18 11.58
CA ALA A 19 13.60 10.77 10.45
C ALA A 19 12.21 11.37 10.62
N SER A 20 11.99 12.52 9.99
CA SER A 20 10.67 13.04 9.65
C SER A 20 10.59 13.08 8.12
N ILE A 21 9.64 12.36 7.51
CA ILE A 21 9.39 12.41 6.07
C ILE A 21 8.13 13.25 5.84
N ILE A 22 8.18 14.16 4.85
CA ILE A 22 7.42 15.42 4.80
C ILE A 22 6.60 15.53 3.48
N ILE A 23 5.41 16.12 3.55
CA ILE A 23 4.46 16.35 2.45
C ILE A 23 4.99 17.42 1.45
N PRO A 24 4.79 17.28 0.13
CA PRO A 24 5.61 17.91 -0.94
C PRO A 24 5.57 19.43 -1.08
N VAL A 25 4.67 20.13 -0.37
CA VAL A 25 4.31 21.52 -0.70
C VAL A 25 4.70 22.54 0.37
N HIS A 26 5.46 22.13 1.41
CA HIS A 26 5.63 22.93 2.61
C HIS A 26 7.10 23.27 2.95
N PRO A 27 7.43 24.49 3.46
CA PRO A 27 8.77 24.93 3.87
C PRO A 27 9.55 23.98 4.78
N SER A 28 8.87 23.03 5.40
CA SER A 28 9.42 21.96 6.22
C SER A 28 10.53 21.12 5.56
N MET A 29 10.56 21.02 4.22
CA MET A 29 11.62 20.32 3.48
C MET A 29 13.01 20.94 3.71
N PHE A 30 13.06 22.28 3.75
CA PHE A 30 14.31 23.00 3.98
C PHE A 30 14.83 22.73 5.40
N VAL A 31 13.95 22.73 6.41
CA VAL A 31 14.36 22.51 7.82
C VAL A 31 14.91 21.10 8.06
N ALA A 32 14.31 20.06 7.47
CA ALA A 32 14.81 18.68 7.59
C ALA A 32 16.17 18.47 6.91
N ALA A 33 16.50 19.28 5.90
CA ALA A 33 17.81 19.33 5.27
C ALA A 33 18.76 20.36 5.94
N SER A 34 18.46 20.81 7.16
CA SER A 34 19.22 21.85 7.89
C SER A 34 19.29 23.22 7.20
N ILE A 35 18.39 23.51 6.27
CA ILE A 35 18.21 24.82 5.64
C ILE A 35 17.19 25.62 6.45
N ASN A 36 17.65 26.70 7.08
CA ASN A 36 16.81 27.54 7.94
C ASN A 36 15.73 28.27 7.11
N VAL A 37 14.46 27.97 7.39
CA VAL A 37 13.31 28.75 6.90
C VAL A 37 12.54 29.33 8.08
N THR A 38 12.08 30.57 7.94
CA THR A 38 11.60 31.44 9.02
C THR A 38 10.15 31.18 9.48
N THR A 39 9.57 30.04 9.14
CA THR A 39 8.14 29.72 9.41
C THR A 39 7.99 28.57 10.40
N ASP A 40 6.95 28.61 11.24
CA ASP A 40 6.57 27.52 12.15
C ASP A 40 6.30 26.22 11.39
N VAL A 41 7.30 25.33 11.38
CA VAL A 41 7.20 24.01 10.78
C VAL A 41 6.57 23.04 11.77
N LYS A 42 5.38 22.52 11.42
CA LYS A 42 4.75 21.41 12.15
C LYS A 42 5.25 20.09 11.58
N THR A 43 5.87 19.27 12.41
CA THR A 43 6.29 17.91 12.07
C THR A 43 5.20 16.91 12.44
N ILE A 44 5.07 15.84 11.66
CA ILE A 44 4.23 14.68 12.00
C ILE A 44 5.12 13.46 12.26
N THR A 45 4.61 12.48 13.00
CA THR A 45 5.33 11.22 13.21
C THR A 45 5.36 10.38 11.93
N ALA A 46 6.37 9.53 11.76
CA ALA A 46 6.45 8.61 10.62
C ALA A 46 5.21 7.70 10.53
N LYS A 47 4.69 7.23 11.67
CA LYS A 47 3.44 6.46 11.72
C LYS A 47 2.28 7.24 11.10
N THR A 48 2.07 8.47 11.55
CA THR A 48 1.00 9.35 11.03
C THR A 48 1.17 9.62 9.53
N LEU A 49 2.41 9.76 9.06
CA LEU A 49 2.68 9.89 7.63
C LEU A 49 2.23 8.64 6.86
N PHE A 50 2.66 7.45 7.28
CA PHE A 50 2.33 6.21 6.59
C PHE A 50 0.82 5.93 6.60
N GLU A 51 0.11 6.27 7.68
CA GLU A 51 -1.36 6.22 7.74
C GLU A 51 -2.00 7.15 6.68
N ARG A 52 -1.50 8.39 6.54
CA ARG A 52 -2.01 9.32 5.52
C ARG A 52 -1.67 8.89 4.10
N LEU A 53 -0.49 8.32 3.87
CA LEU A 53 -0.10 7.87 2.54
C LEU A 53 -1.03 6.77 2.01
N MET A 54 -1.59 5.90 2.86
CA MET A 54 -2.57 4.90 2.39
C MET A 54 -3.81 5.55 1.75
N HIS A 55 -4.27 6.69 2.27
CA HIS A 55 -5.43 7.39 1.72
C HIS A 55 -5.08 8.32 0.56
N LEU A 56 -3.83 8.80 0.48
CA LEU A 56 -3.40 9.79 -0.52
C LEU A 56 -2.71 9.17 -1.74
N VAL A 57 -2.21 7.95 -1.60
CA VAL A 57 -1.41 7.27 -2.62
C VAL A 57 -2.04 5.90 -2.87
N PRO A 58 -2.81 5.74 -3.96
CA PRO A 58 -3.54 4.49 -4.23
C PRO A 58 -2.68 3.22 -4.26
N ARG A 59 -1.37 3.33 -4.55
CA ARG A 59 -0.43 2.19 -4.56
C ARG A 59 0.31 1.98 -3.24
N PHE A 60 0.01 2.76 -2.20
CA PHE A 60 0.62 2.63 -0.89
C PHE A 60 -0.25 1.77 0.01
N ASP A 61 -0.32 0.47 -0.29
CA ASP A 61 -1.15 -0.49 0.44
C ASP A 61 -0.67 -0.79 1.87
N LYS A 62 -1.48 -1.54 2.64
CA LYS A 62 -1.13 -2.01 4.00
C LYS A 62 0.16 -2.84 4.05
N THR A 63 0.53 -3.54 2.97
CA THR A 63 1.76 -4.34 2.93
C THR A 63 2.99 -3.43 2.90
N LEU A 64 2.92 -2.35 2.12
CA LEU A 64 3.96 -1.32 2.03
C LEU A 64 3.99 -0.45 3.27
N GLN A 65 2.83 -0.05 3.80
CA GLN A 65 2.70 0.70 5.05
C GLN A 65 3.38 -0.05 6.21
N LYS A 66 3.04 -1.34 6.39
CA LYS A 66 3.63 -2.17 7.45
C LYS A 66 5.13 -2.29 7.30
N PHE A 67 5.63 -2.46 6.08
CA PHE A 67 7.07 -2.49 5.84
C PHE A 67 7.77 -1.19 6.22
N CYS A 68 7.17 -0.05 5.85
CA CYS A 68 7.72 1.26 6.19
C CYS A 68 7.75 1.48 7.71
N GLN A 69 6.71 1.03 8.42
CA GLN A 69 6.67 1.03 9.89
C GLN A 69 7.78 0.16 10.48
N ASP A 70 7.90 -1.10 10.04
CA ASP A 70 8.90 -2.05 10.54
C ASP A 70 10.34 -1.54 10.33
N ILE A 71 10.65 -0.94 9.17
CA ILE A 71 11.98 -0.37 8.89
C ILE A 71 12.23 0.90 9.71
N ALA A 72 11.22 1.76 9.87
CA ALA A 72 11.34 2.95 10.70
C ALA A 72 11.59 2.60 12.18
N GLU A 73 10.91 1.58 12.71
CA GLU A 73 11.12 1.08 14.07
C GLU A 73 12.53 0.50 14.25
N ARG A 74 13.03 -0.28 13.29
CA ARG A 74 14.41 -0.79 13.31
C ARG A 74 15.45 0.33 13.30
N ARG A 75 15.23 1.37 12.47
CA ARG A 75 16.09 2.56 12.46
C ARG A 75 16.08 3.27 13.82
N ASN A 76 14.90 3.41 14.43
CA ASN A 76 14.79 4.03 15.75
C ASN A 76 15.51 3.19 16.83
N ALA A 77 15.43 1.86 16.76
CA ALA A 77 16.20 0.99 17.64
C ALA A 77 17.72 1.16 17.43
N GLU A 78 18.22 1.10 16.19
CA GLU A 78 19.66 1.31 15.92
C GLU A 78 20.19 2.68 16.43
N LEU A 79 19.36 3.72 16.39
CA LEU A 79 19.75 5.08 16.80
C LEU A 79 19.55 5.37 18.30
N HIS A 80 18.57 4.74 18.94
CA HIS A 80 18.14 5.09 20.30
C HIS A 80 18.22 3.94 21.30
N SER A 81 18.35 2.71 20.83
CA SER A 81 18.72 1.56 21.64
C SER A 81 20.18 1.16 21.35
N ALA A 82 20.77 0.36 22.24
CA ALA A 82 22.07 -0.26 22.00
C ALA A 82 21.96 -1.52 21.11
N ASP A 83 20.80 -1.72 20.46
CA ASP A 83 20.58 -2.84 19.57
C ASP A 83 21.15 -2.56 18.18
N LEU A 84 21.54 -3.61 17.47
CA LEU A 84 22.07 -3.53 16.11
C LEU A 84 21.15 -4.30 15.13
N PRO A 85 19.86 -3.91 14.97
CA PRO A 85 18.89 -4.66 14.17
C PRO A 85 19.30 -4.86 12.71
N PHE A 86 20.10 -3.98 12.14
CA PHE A 86 20.55 -4.12 10.75
C PHE A 86 21.77 -5.03 10.60
N ARG A 87 22.56 -5.25 11.66
CA ARG A 87 23.77 -6.09 11.59
C ARG A 87 23.48 -7.53 11.19
N ALA A 88 22.33 -8.08 11.60
CA ALA A 88 21.92 -9.44 11.28
C ALA A 88 21.07 -9.52 10.00
N MET A 89 20.73 -8.38 9.38
CA MET A 89 19.81 -8.32 8.25
C MET A 89 20.59 -8.32 6.94
N ARG A 90 20.24 -9.22 6.03
CA ARG A 90 20.81 -9.19 4.68
C ARG A 90 20.19 -8.05 3.88
N LEU A 91 21.01 -7.37 3.09
CA LEU A 91 20.59 -6.22 2.28
C LEU A 91 19.46 -6.59 1.30
N ASP A 92 19.61 -7.73 0.62
CA ASP A 92 18.63 -8.26 -0.34
C ASP A 92 17.27 -8.63 0.28
N ALA A 93 17.17 -8.72 1.61
CA ALA A 93 15.91 -9.02 2.28
C ALA A 93 14.96 -7.81 2.37
N TRP A 94 15.45 -6.58 2.16
CA TRP A 94 14.64 -5.37 2.35
C TRP A 94 14.89 -4.26 1.36
N GLU A 95 16.06 -4.21 0.72
CA GLU A 95 16.46 -3.09 -0.14
C GLU A 95 15.48 -2.85 -1.29
N ALA A 96 15.03 -3.91 -1.97
CA ALA A 96 14.06 -3.78 -3.07
C ALA A 96 12.74 -3.14 -2.60
N ARG A 97 12.26 -3.54 -1.42
CA ARG A 97 11.03 -2.99 -0.83
C ARG A 97 11.21 -1.55 -0.36
N TYR A 98 12.41 -1.21 0.11
CA TYR A 98 12.77 0.15 0.48
C TYR A 98 12.74 1.09 -0.73
N TRP A 99 13.41 0.71 -1.81
CA TRP A 99 13.37 1.49 -3.04
C TRP A 99 11.97 1.54 -3.63
N HIS A 100 11.19 0.48 -3.52
CA HIS A 100 9.82 0.45 -4.02
C HIS A 100 8.94 1.43 -3.23
N ALA A 101 9.07 1.49 -1.91
CA ALA A 101 8.38 2.49 -1.09
C ALA A 101 8.74 3.92 -1.51
N GLY A 102 10.02 4.21 -1.69
CA GLY A 102 10.50 5.52 -2.14
C GLY A 102 9.98 5.87 -3.54
N ASP A 103 10.06 4.94 -4.47
CA ASP A 103 9.61 5.10 -5.85
C ASP A 103 8.10 5.35 -5.93
N THR A 104 7.29 4.61 -5.17
CA THR A 104 5.83 4.82 -5.08
C THR A 104 5.48 6.22 -4.58
N ILE A 105 6.17 6.72 -3.55
CA ILE A 105 5.95 8.07 -3.02
C ILE A 105 6.39 9.13 -4.04
N LEU A 106 7.56 8.97 -4.66
CA LEU A 106 8.09 9.91 -5.65
C LEU A 106 7.18 10.02 -6.87
N HIS A 107 6.67 8.90 -7.37
CA HIS A 107 5.73 8.88 -8.50
C HIS A 107 4.46 9.66 -8.20
N GLN A 108 3.89 9.52 -6.98
CA GLN A 108 2.72 10.32 -6.58
C GLN A 108 3.02 11.82 -6.59
N MET A 109 4.25 12.21 -6.24
CA MET A 109 4.70 13.60 -6.24
C MET A 109 5.01 14.14 -7.65
N GLY A 110 4.82 13.33 -8.69
CA GLY A 110 5.23 13.67 -10.05
C GLY A 110 6.75 13.69 -10.24
N SER A 111 7.49 12.98 -9.38
CA SER A 111 8.95 12.88 -9.42
C SER A 111 9.43 11.45 -9.73
N SER A 112 10.74 11.23 -9.70
CA SER A 112 11.40 9.95 -10.00
C SER A 112 12.69 9.80 -9.20
N LEU A 113 13.20 8.57 -9.12
CA LEU A 113 14.51 8.29 -8.50
C LEU A 113 15.64 9.07 -9.18
N GLU A 114 15.60 9.23 -10.50
CA GLU A 114 16.61 9.97 -11.27
C GLU A 114 16.59 11.46 -10.96
N GLN A 115 15.41 12.04 -10.74
CA GLN A 115 15.29 13.44 -10.34
C GLN A 115 15.73 13.66 -8.89
N TRP A 116 15.52 12.68 -8.02
CA TRP A 116 15.85 12.78 -6.60
C TRP A 116 17.33 12.49 -6.31
N LEU A 117 17.88 11.39 -6.83
CA LEU A 117 19.25 10.93 -6.57
C LEU A 117 20.24 11.38 -7.65
N GLY A 118 19.74 11.72 -8.84
CA GLY A 118 20.56 11.86 -10.05
C GLY A 118 20.68 10.54 -10.82
N ALA A 119 20.84 10.64 -12.14
CA ALA A 119 20.82 9.49 -13.04
C ALA A 119 21.90 8.42 -12.76
N ALA A 120 23.05 8.82 -12.21
CA ALA A 120 24.13 7.89 -11.88
C ALA A 120 23.76 7.02 -10.67
N ASP A 121 23.26 7.64 -9.60
CA ASP A 121 22.97 6.97 -8.32
C ASP A 121 21.62 6.24 -8.36
N ALA A 122 20.68 6.67 -9.20
CA ALA A 122 19.41 5.99 -9.43
C ALA A 122 19.54 4.64 -10.19
N LYS A 123 20.67 4.39 -10.86
CA LYS A 123 20.84 3.21 -11.73
C LYS A 123 20.68 1.89 -10.99
N ALA A 124 21.33 1.74 -9.83
CA ALA A 124 21.27 0.49 -9.06
C ALA A 124 19.87 0.25 -8.44
N PRO A 125 19.24 1.23 -7.77
CA PRO A 125 17.84 1.13 -7.34
C PRO A 125 16.88 0.77 -8.48
N ARG A 126 17.01 1.42 -9.64
CA ARG A 126 16.16 1.17 -10.80
C ARG A 126 16.27 -0.27 -11.30
N GLN A 127 17.49 -0.77 -11.45
CA GLN A 127 17.73 -2.16 -11.85
C GLN A 127 17.12 -3.15 -10.84
N LEU A 128 17.28 -2.89 -9.55
CA LEU A 128 16.71 -3.73 -8.50
C LEU A 128 15.18 -3.74 -8.54
N LEU A 129 14.55 -2.60 -8.78
CA LEU A 129 13.10 -2.49 -8.94
C LEU A 129 12.59 -3.22 -10.17
N ASP A 130 13.26 -3.08 -11.30
CA ASP A 130 12.89 -3.76 -12.54
C ASP A 130 13.02 -5.29 -12.38
N GLU A 131 14.08 -5.77 -11.72
CA GLU A 131 14.26 -7.19 -11.40
C GLU A 131 13.18 -7.71 -10.44
N ALA A 132 12.87 -6.95 -9.38
CA ALA A 132 11.84 -7.30 -8.42
C ALA A 132 10.44 -7.35 -9.07
N ALA A 133 10.10 -6.38 -9.92
CA ALA A 133 8.84 -6.35 -10.65
C ALA A 133 8.70 -7.56 -11.59
N ASN A 134 9.76 -7.88 -12.35
CA ASN A 134 9.76 -9.05 -13.23
C ASN A 134 9.60 -10.37 -12.45
N ALA A 135 10.31 -10.49 -11.32
CA ALA A 135 10.20 -11.65 -10.44
C ALA A 135 8.80 -11.79 -9.84
N LEU A 136 8.19 -10.68 -9.41
CA LEU A 136 6.82 -10.64 -8.88
C LEU A 136 5.81 -11.10 -9.94
N VAL A 137 5.89 -10.56 -11.16
CA VAL A 137 5.01 -10.96 -12.27
C VAL A 137 5.14 -12.45 -12.58
N ALA A 138 6.37 -12.97 -12.64
CA ALA A 138 6.61 -14.40 -12.85
C ALA A 138 6.03 -15.26 -11.71
N ALA A 139 6.23 -14.84 -10.45
CA ALA A 139 5.73 -15.55 -9.27
C ALA A 139 4.19 -15.56 -9.21
N VAL A 140 3.53 -14.44 -9.53
CA VAL A 140 2.06 -14.36 -9.60
C VAL A 140 1.52 -15.26 -10.70
N LYS A 141 2.10 -15.21 -11.91
CA LYS A 141 1.71 -16.10 -13.02
C LYS A 141 1.84 -17.57 -12.64
N LEU A 142 2.93 -17.94 -11.97
CA LEU A 142 3.13 -19.31 -11.49
C LEU A 142 2.08 -19.73 -10.47
N ARG A 143 1.73 -18.86 -9.50
CA ARG A 143 0.67 -19.14 -8.51
C ARG A 143 -0.70 -19.30 -9.15
N VAL A 144 -1.06 -18.42 -10.08
CA VAL A 144 -2.33 -18.50 -10.82
C VAL A 144 -2.38 -19.79 -11.63
N GLU A 145 -1.29 -20.15 -12.32
CA GLU A 145 -1.21 -21.39 -13.08
C GLU A 145 -1.33 -22.62 -12.17
N ALA A 146 -0.61 -22.64 -11.06
CA ALA A 146 -0.65 -23.75 -10.11
C ALA A 146 -2.06 -23.96 -9.55
N ALA A 147 -2.74 -22.89 -9.15
CA ALA A 147 -4.13 -22.96 -8.68
C ALA A 147 -5.08 -23.44 -9.79
N ARG A 148 -4.86 -23.03 -11.04
CA ARG A 148 -5.64 -23.50 -12.20
C ARG A 148 -5.45 -24.98 -12.43
N VAL A 149 -4.20 -25.46 -12.52
CA VAL A 149 -3.88 -26.88 -12.72
C VAL A 149 -4.45 -27.73 -11.60
N GLN A 150 -4.37 -27.27 -10.35
CA GLN A 150 -4.97 -27.98 -9.21
C GLN A 150 -6.48 -28.09 -9.35
N PHE A 151 -7.17 -27.01 -9.69
CA PHE A 151 -8.62 -27.02 -9.88
C PHE A 151 -9.03 -27.89 -11.09
N ASP A 152 -8.33 -27.80 -12.21
CA ASP A 152 -8.62 -28.56 -13.42
C ASP A 152 -8.32 -30.06 -13.29
N GLY A 153 -7.40 -30.42 -12.38
CA GLY A 153 -7.12 -31.80 -12.00
C GLY A 153 -8.25 -32.46 -11.19
N LEU A 154 -9.22 -31.69 -10.68
CA LEU A 154 -10.36 -32.24 -9.96
C LEU A 154 -11.33 -32.96 -10.90
N LYS A 155 -12.05 -33.95 -10.34
CA LYS A 155 -13.11 -34.65 -11.07
C LYS A 155 -14.22 -33.67 -11.46
N LYS A 156 -14.86 -33.89 -12.62
CA LYS A 156 -15.94 -33.03 -13.12
C LYS A 156 -17.04 -32.76 -12.08
N ALA A 157 -17.52 -33.80 -11.40
CA ALA A 157 -18.55 -33.67 -10.36
C ALA A 157 -18.10 -32.78 -9.18
N GLU A 158 -16.82 -32.82 -8.82
CA GLU A 158 -16.26 -31.98 -7.76
C GLU A 158 -16.17 -30.53 -8.21
N ARG A 159 -15.71 -30.28 -9.45
CA ARG A 159 -15.67 -28.91 -10.01
C ARG A 159 -17.06 -28.30 -10.07
N GLU A 160 -18.06 -29.05 -10.52
CA GLU A 160 -19.45 -28.59 -10.55
C GLU A 160 -19.99 -28.28 -9.15
N ARG A 161 -19.70 -29.13 -8.15
CA ARG A 161 -20.09 -28.89 -6.76
C ARG A 161 -19.44 -27.61 -6.21
N LEU A 162 -18.13 -27.46 -6.36
CA LEU A 162 -17.40 -26.29 -5.88
C LEU A 162 -17.80 -24.99 -6.59
N THR A 163 -18.13 -25.08 -7.88
CA THR A 163 -18.66 -23.93 -8.65
C THR A 163 -20.03 -23.53 -8.11
N ALA A 164 -20.93 -24.49 -7.88
CA ALA A 164 -22.25 -24.21 -7.30
C ALA A 164 -22.15 -23.64 -5.88
N GLU A 165 -21.25 -24.16 -5.04
CA GLU A 165 -20.98 -23.62 -3.70
C GLU A 165 -20.43 -22.18 -3.77
N ALA A 166 -19.56 -21.89 -4.75
CA ALA A 166 -19.00 -20.55 -4.92
C ALA A 166 -20.06 -19.50 -5.28
N GLU A 167 -21.06 -19.86 -6.10
CA GLU A 167 -22.16 -18.96 -6.47
C GLU A 167 -23.08 -18.58 -5.30
N LEU A 168 -23.08 -19.35 -4.21
CA LEU A 168 -23.86 -19.05 -3.01
C LEU A 168 -23.11 -18.15 -2.01
N ARG A 169 -21.83 -17.86 -2.26
CA ARG A 169 -21.02 -17.04 -1.35
C ARG A 169 -21.26 -15.56 -1.62
N GLU A 170 -21.56 -14.83 -0.54
CA GLU A 170 -21.82 -13.40 -0.57
C GLU A 170 -20.70 -12.62 0.14
N PRO A 171 -20.29 -11.44 -0.38
CA PRO A 171 -19.15 -10.67 0.15
C PRO A 171 -19.22 -10.36 1.65
N GLN A 172 -20.39 -9.98 2.15
CA GLN A 172 -20.62 -9.64 3.56
C GLN A 172 -20.32 -10.80 4.53
N HIS A 173 -20.29 -12.04 4.03
CA HIS A 173 -19.96 -13.23 4.83
C HIS A 173 -18.51 -13.69 4.67
N GLN A 174 -17.68 -12.97 3.90
CA GLN A 174 -16.31 -13.39 3.59
C GLN A 174 -15.23 -12.66 4.41
N ALA A 175 -15.58 -11.76 5.33
CA ALA A 175 -14.58 -11.02 6.12
C ALA A 175 -13.52 -11.93 6.80
N GLY A 176 -13.91 -13.14 7.21
CA GLY A 176 -13.01 -14.10 7.84
C GLY A 176 -11.96 -14.75 6.92
N VAL A 177 -12.06 -14.61 5.60
CA VAL A 177 -11.06 -15.19 4.66
C VAL A 177 -9.86 -14.26 4.44
N PHE A 178 -9.98 -12.99 4.82
CA PHE A 178 -8.96 -11.97 4.64
C PHE A 178 -8.08 -11.83 5.88
N LYS A 179 -6.81 -11.50 5.66
CA LYS A 179 -5.84 -11.37 6.76
C LYS A 179 -5.96 -10.05 7.50
N ASN A 180 -6.25 -8.97 6.78
CA ASN A 180 -6.48 -7.66 7.35
C ASN A 180 -7.97 -7.31 7.38
N ARG A 181 -8.31 -6.27 8.14
CA ARG A 181 -9.61 -5.61 8.04
C ARG A 181 -9.54 -4.58 6.93
N TYR A 182 -10.60 -4.49 6.14
CA TYR A 182 -10.74 -3.57 5.02
C TYR A 182 -12.09 -2.87 5.10
N ASP A 183 -12.22 -1.74 4.42
CA ASP A 183 -13.45 -0.94 4.42
C ASP A 183 -14.57 -1.64 3.63
N GLU A 184 -14.21 -2.35 2.56
CA GLU A 184 -15.20 -3.04 1.70
C GLU A 184 -14.69 -4.39 1.18
N ILE A 185 -15.63 -5.29 0.89
CA ILE A 185 -15.40 -6.58 0.24
C ILE A 185 -16.35 -6.71 -0.94
N TRP A 186 -15.83 -7.00 -2.13
CA TRP A 186 -16.63 -7.16 -3.34
C TRP A 186 -16.28 -8.40 -4.14
N MET A 187 -17.16 -8.76 -5.06
CA MET A 187 -17.03 -9.95 -5.90
C MET A 187 -16.12 -9.70 -7.10
N LYS A 188 -15.29 -10.69 -7.43
CA LYS A 188 -14.52 -10.78 -8.67
C LYS A 188 -14.52 -12.22 -9.19
N SER A 189 -14.26 -12.41 -10.48
CA SER A 189 -14.02 -13.74 -11.04
C SER A 189 -12.57 -14.15 -10.80
N CYS A 190 -12.35 -15.38 -10.32
CA CYS A 190 -11.00 -15.89 -10.11
C CYS A 190 -10.24 -16.08 -11.43
N PRO A 191 -9.01 -15.56 -11.60
CA PRO A 191 -8.26 -15.75 -12.84
C PRO A 191 -7.88 -17.21 -13.08
N ALA A 192 -7.73 -18.01 -12.01
CA ALA A 192 -7.36 -19.42 -12.06
C ALA A 192 -8.57 -20.33 -12.35
N CYS A 193 -9.53 -20.42 -11.42
CA CYS A 193 -10.65 -21.38 -11.50
C CYS A 193 -11.95 -20.81 -12.09
N LYS A 194 -12.01 -19.51 -12.41
CA LYS A 194 -13.19 -18.77 -12.93
C LYS A 194 -14.40 -18.71 -12.00
N CYS A 195 -14.38 -19.41 -10.87
CA CYS A 195 -15.42 -19.33 -9.84
C CYS A 195 -15.44 -17.95 -9.17
N ARG A 196 -16.55 -17.65 -8.49
CA ARG A 196 -16.69 -16.46 -7.64
C ARG A 196 -15.56 -16.41 -6.59
N ALA A 197 -14.90 -15.27 -6.53
CA ALA A 197 -13.85 -14.93 -5.58
C ALA A 197 -14.09 -13.51 -5.05
N PHE A 198 -13.28 -13.13 -4.06
CA PHE A 198 -13.50 -11.90 -3.31
C PHE A 198 -12.23 -11.06 -3.27
N MET A 199 -12.45 -9.76 -3.37
CA MET A 199 -11.42 -8.74 -3.22
C MET A 199 -11.83 -7.84 -2.07
N ALA A 200 -10.86 -7.43 -1.26
CA ALA A 200 -11.05 -6.51 -0.16
C ALA A 200 -10.06 -5.35 -0.26
N GLY A 201 -10.49 -4.16 0.14
CA GLY A 201 -9.74 -2.94 -0.09
C GLY A 201 -10.19 -1.75 0.77
N GLU A 202 -9.40 -0.69 0.70
CA GLU A 202 -9.64 0.56 1.44
C GLU A 202 -10.42 1.56 0.59
N GLN A 203 -11.20 2.41 1.24
CA GLN A 203 -11.83 3.56 0.61
C GLN A 203 -10.79 4.66 0.38
N ILE A 204 -10.65 5.08 -0.88
CA ILE A 204 -9.70 6.13 -1.30
C ILE A 204 -10.40 7.42 -1.71
N GLY A 205 -11.70 7.36 -2.00
CA GLY A 205 -12.48 8.48 -2.48
C GLY A 205 -13.93 8.43 -2.01
N GLU A 206 -14.52 9.59 -1.84
CA GLU A 206 -15.93 9.79 -1.57
C GLU A 206 -16.37 11.11 -2.18
N ASP A 207 -17.41 11.07 -3.00
CA ASP A 207 -18.10 12.24 -3.51
C ASP A 207 -19.54 12.24 -2.98
N ILE A 208 -19.91 13.31 -2.28
CA ILE A 208 -21.22 13.46 -1.67
C ILE A 208 -22.03 14.49 -2.46
N SER A 209 -23.24 14.13 -2.86
CA SER A 209 -24.20 15.03 -3.50
C SER A 209 -25.57 14.98 -2.82
N GLU A 210 -26.29 16.09 -2.82
CA GLU A 210 -27.64 16.18 -2.28
C GLU A 210 -28.68 16.13 -3.41
N GLU A 211 -29.65 15.24 -3.28
CA GLU A 211 -30.89 15.29 -4.06
C GLU A 211 -32.06 15.66 -3.14
N ARG A 212 -32.86 16.65 -3.57
CA ARG A 212 -34.01 17.13 -2.80
C ARG A 212 -35.29 16.66 -3.46
N ASP A 213 -36.12 15.95 -2.71
CA ASP A 213 -37.50 15.73 -3.07
C ASP A 213 -38.44 16.66 -2.26
N GLU A 214 -39.75 16.57 -2.46
CA GLU A 214 -40.74 17.42 -1.77
C GLU A 214 -40.84 17.16 -0.25
N HIS A 215 -40.32 16.03 0.24
CA HIS A 215 -40.52 15.50 1.59
C HIS A 215 -39.22 15.18 2.34
N ALA A 216 -38.09 14.98 1.65
CA ALA A 216 -36.81 14.55 2.18
C ALA A 216 -35.62 15.09 1.37
N ILE A 217 -34.46 15.15 2.03
CA ILE A 217 -33.16 15.39 1.40
C ILE A 217 -32.39 14.08 1.43
N TRP A 218 -32.00 13.59 0.26
CA TRP A 218 -31.19 12.40 0.08
C TRP A 218 -29.73 12.78 -0.14
N GLU A 219 -28.85 12.14 0.62
CA GLU A 219 -27.42 12.16 0.42
C GLU A 219 -27.04 10.97 -0.48
N ILE A 220 -26.54 11.27 -1.66
CA ILE A 220 -25.98 10.31 -2.60
C ILE A 220 -24.47 10.32 -2.42
N VAL A 221 -23.93 9.18 -1.99
CA VAL A 221 -22.52 8.99 -1.67
C VAL A 221 -21.92 8.03 -2.68
N ASP A 222 -21.14 8.56 -3.61
CA ASP A 222 -20.36 7.77 -4.58
C ASP A 222 -18.97 7.49 -3.97
N ARG A 223 -18.65 6.21 -3.76
CA ARG A 223 -17.44 5.77 -3.05
C ARG A 223 -16.49 5.04 -3.98
N GLU A 224 -15.19 5.30 -3.84
CA GLU A 224 -14.14 4.62 -4.58
C GLU A 224 -13.24 3.81 -3.64
N PHE A 225 -12.99 2.56 -4.01
CA PHE A 225 -12.19 1.59 -3.27
C PHE A 225 -11.05 1.03 -4.10
N VAL A 226 -9.93 0.75 -3.44
CA VAL A 226 -8.75 0.11 -4.03
C VAL A 226 -8.46 -1.22 -3.35
N GLY A 227 -8.49 -2.30 -4.14
CA GLY A 227 -8.28 -3.67 -3.69
C GLY A 227 -6.83 -3.93 -3.30
N GLU A 228 -6.64 -4.42 -2.07
CA GLU A 228 -5.34 -4.76 -1.49
C GLU A 228 -5.18 -6.26 -1.21
N GLU A 229 -6.26 -7.03 -1.16
CA GLU A 229 -6.18 -8.47 -0.95
C GLU A 229 -7.23 -9.20 -1.79
N PHE A 230 -6.79 -10.24 -2.49
CA PHE A 230 -7.66 -11.11 -3.27
C PHE A 230 -7.62 -12.53 -2.74
N ARG A 231 -8.79 -13.13 -2.54
CA ARG A 231 -8.97 -14.50 -2.04
C ARG A 231 -9.99 -15.25 -2.87
N CYS A 232 -9.62 -16.44 -3.34
CA CYS A 232 -10.56 -17.37 -3.93
C CYS A 232 -10.80 -18.58 -3.00
N PRO A 233 -11.99 -18.69 -2.36
CA PRO A 233 -12.31 -19.83 -1.50
C PRO A 233 -12.45 -21.18 -2.21
N THR A 234 -12.37 -21.21 -3.55
CA THR A 234 -12.57 -22.42 -4.36
C THR A 234 -11.26 -23.08 -4.78
N CYS A 235 -10.22 -22.29 -5.08
CA CYS A 235 -8.91 -22.81 -5.50
C CYS A 235 -7.76 -22.30 -4.62
N ASP A 236 -8.09 -21.66 -3.50
CA ASP A 236 -7.17 -21.09 -2.50
C ASP A 236 -6.18 -20.03 -3.03
N LEU A 237 -6.39 -19.55 -4.26
CA LEU A 237 -5.56 -18.48 -4.83
C LEU A 237 -5.63 -17.24 -3.93
N THR A 238 -4.44 -16.77 -3.57
CA THR A 238 -4.21 -15.61 -2.72
C THR A 238 -3.26 -14.66 -3.42
N LEU A 239 -3.65 -13.39 -3.49
CA LEU A 239 -2.82 -12.28 -3.93
C LEU A 239 -2.87 -11.17 -2.88
N MET A 240 -1.71 -10.64 -2.52
CA MET A 240 -1.54 -9.64 -1.47
C MET A 240 -0.88 -8.39 -2.04
N GLY A 241 -1.46 -7.23 -1.73
CA GLY A 241 -1.02 -5.93 -2.21
C GLY A 241 -1.44 -5.64 -3.64
N ASN A 242 -1.41 -4.35 -4.01
CA ASN A 242 -1.89 -3.92 -5.33
C ASN A 242 -1.04 -4.52 -6.45
N ASP A 243 0.28 -4.63 -6.25
CA ASP A 243 1.20 -5.12 -7.29
C ASP A 243 0.94 -6.59 -7.67
N GLU A 244 0.62 -7.46 -6.71
CA GLU A 244 0.28 -8.85 -7.03
C GLU A 244 -1.06 -8.96 -7.76
N ILE A 245 -2.03 -8.12 -7.37
CA ILE A 245 -3.36 -8.09 -7.98
C ILE A 245 -3.25 -7.57 -9.43
N ASP A 246 -2.53 -6.47 -9.64
CA ASP A 246 -2.27 -5.90 -10.96
C ASP A 246 -1.52 -6.90 -11.86
N ALA A 247 -0.47 -7.56 -11.34
CA ALA A 247 0.27 -8.58 -12.06
C ALA A 247 -0.57 -9.82 -12.44
N SER A 248 -1.69 -10.06 -11.76
CA SER A 248 -2.63 -11.13 -12.09
C SER A 248 -3.63 -10.76 -13.20
N GLY A 249 -3.67 -9.49 -13.59
CA GLY A 249 -4.57 -8.96 -14.61
C GLY A 249 -6.01 -8.77 -14.14
N ILE A 250 -6.25 -8.75 -12.83
CA ILE A 250 -7.56 -8.45 -12.25
C ILE A 250 -7.61 -6.95 -11.92
N GLY A 251 -8.65 -6.25 -12.38
CA GLY A 251 -8.86 -4.85 -11.99
C GLY A 251 -9.18 -4.73 -10.50
N TYR A 252 -8.45 -3.84 -9.82
CA TYR A 252 -8.50 -3.66 -8.36
C TYR A 252 -9.32 -2.45 -7.90
N ILE A 253 -9.79 -1.59 -8.81
CA ILE A 253 -10.68 -0.48 -8.48
C ILE A 253 -12.12 -1.00 -8.39
N HIS A 254 -12.85 -0.51 -7.40
CA HIS A 254 -14.28 -0.75 -7.20
C HIS A 254 -14.97 0.54 -6.81
N GLU A 255 -16.10 0.81 -7.44
CA GLU A 255 -16.97 1.94 -7.12
C GLU A 255 -18.34 1.42 -6.72
N ASP A 256 -18.97 2.08 -5.76
CA ASP A 256 -20.37 1.90 -5.46
C ASP A 256 -21.07 3.21 -5.08
N ARG A 257 -22.39 3.16 -5.00
CA ARG A 257 -23.25 4.28 -4.63
C ARG A 257 -24.11 3.87 -3.43
N GLN A 258 -24.15 4.74 -2.43
CA GLN A 258 -25.08 4.66 -1.31
C GLN A 258 -26.05 5.84 -1.32
N GLU A 259 -27.28 5.60 -0.90
CA GLU A 259 -28.30 6.63 -0.67
C GLU A 259 -28.65 6.65 0.82
N ARG A 260 -28.59 7.82 1.44
CA ARG A 260 -28.90 8.02 2.87
C ARG A 260 -29.90 9.16 3.00
N GLU A 261 -30.99 8.94 3.72
CA GLU A 261 -31.93 10.02 4.06
C GLU A 261 -31.29 10.90 5.13
N MET A 262 -31.19 12.22 4.90
CA MET A 262 -30.69 13.15 5.90
C MET A 262 -31.72 13.33 7.01
N GLU A 263 -31.33 13.02 8.25
CA GLU A 263 -32.17 13.28 9.42
C GLU A 263 -32.26 14.81 9.63
N TYR A 264 -33.45 15.36 9.42
CA TYR A 264 -33.73 16.78 9.64
C TYR A 264 -33.70 17.07 11.15
N GLU A 265 -32.64 17.70 11.63
CA GLU A 265 -32.59 18.24 12.99
C GLU A 265 -33.21 19.65 12.98
N PRO A 266 -34.42 19.85 13.55
CA PRO A 266 -35.01 21.17 13.61
C PRO A 266 -34.12 22.09 14.46
N ASP A 267 -33.78 23.25 13.89
CA ASP A 267 -33.00 24.28 14.59
C ASP A 267 -33.75 24.66 15.88
N TYR A 268 -33.23 24.20 17.03
CA TYR A 268 -33.73 24.61 18.33
C TYR A 268 -33.30 26.06 18.52
N GLY A 269 -34.15 26.96 17.99
CA GLY A 269 -34.02 28.41 18.15
C GLY A 269 -33.87 28.76 19.61
N ASN A 270 -32.62 28.96 20.02
CA ASN A 270 -32.27 29.44 21.35
C ASN A 270 -32.24 30.97 21.26
N ASP A 271 -33.44 31.55 21.12
CA ASP A 271 -33.71 32.98 21.28
C ASP A 271 -33.88 33.33 22.77
#